data_AF-A0A0N4X907-F1
#
_entry.id   AF-A0A0N4X907-F1
#
_cell.length_a   1.000
_cell.length_b   1.000
_cell.length_c   1.000
_cell.angle_alpha   90.00
_cell.angle_beta   90.00
_cell.angle_gamma   90.00
#
_symmetry.space_group_name_H-M   'P 1'
#
loop_
_entity.id
_entity.type
_entity.pdbx_description
1 polymer ?
#
loop_
_entity_poly.entity_id
_entity_poly.type
_entity_poly.pdbx_seq_one_letter_code
_entity_poly.pdbx_strand_id
1 'polypeptide(L)'
;MQSTVRCEEHQFSTPCTEKGEKSEIRLSFTVARVKLGCTVSCGSTTTEFEVAGILNWVRTIRESMRRIAKGETTVEEEIVLPDFGHILDTIISSYRTVMLTVAGFVMALVLGYIFLWACGLRIMISPLRFAFELLLGTAIVPFQIANRIFREALRRRQKSCHNWNAHIKQLKFRPYYS
;
A
#
# COMPACT_ATOMS: atom_id res chain seq x y z
N MET A 1 -0.04 67.67 29.95
CA MET A 1 -0.44 67.92 28.53
C MET A 1 -0.86 66.59 27.93
N GLN A 2 -1.71 66.58 26.90
CA GLN A 2 -2.12 65.33 26.22
C GLN A 2 -1.47 65.27 24.83
N SER A 3 -1.03 64.09 24.43
CA SER A 3 -0.62 63.79 23.06
C SER A 3 -1.69 62.95 22.37
N THR A 4 -1.83 63.18 21.07
CA THR A 4 -2.73 62.41 20.21
C THR A 4 -1.90 61.49 19.33
N VAL A 5 -2.14 60.20 19.41
CA VAL A 5 -1.56 59.19 18.52
C VAL A 5 -2.60 58.80 17.49
N ARG A 6 -2.31 58.99 16.20
CA ARG A 6 -3.16 58.59 15.08
C ARG A 6 -2.45 57.50 14.29
N CYS A 7 -3.05 56.32 14.21
CA CYS A 7 -2.54 55.17 13.48
C CYS A 7 -3.62 54.77 12.47
N GLU A 8 -3.47 55.18 11.20
CA GLU A 8 -4.49 55.02 10.15
C GLU A 8 -5.90 55.45 10.62
N GLU A 9 -6.82 54.50 10.83
CA GLU A 9 -8.20 54.74 11.28
C GLU A 9 -8.36 54.83 12.81
N HIS A 10 -7.32 54.50 13.59
CA HIS A 10 -7.37 54.49 15.05
C HIS A 10 -6.75 55.75 15.66
N GLN A 11 -7.42 56.33 16.65
CA GLN A 11 -6.95 57.53 17.37
C GLN A 11 -6.99 57.30 18.88
N PHE A 12 -5.87 57.60 19.55
CA PHE A 12 -5.69 57.44 20.99
C PHE A 12 -5.15 58.73 21.61
N SER A 13 -5.53 59.00 22.86
CA SER A 13 -4.99 60.10 23.65
C SER A 13 -4.14 59.53 24.77
N THR A 14 -2.87 59.94 24.83
CA THR A 14 -1.90 59.51 25.84
C THR A 14 -1.36 60.71 26.60
N PRO A 15 -0.91 60.55 27.85
CA PRO A 15 -0.23 61.64 28.56
C PRO A 15 1.10 61.97 27.89
N CYS A 16 1.41 63.27 27.79
CA CYS A 16 2.68 63.76 27.26
C CYS A 16 3.42 64.56 28.33
N THR A 17 4.69 64.22 28.54
CA THR A 17 5.61 64.86 29.51
C THR A 17 6.96 65.16 28.83
N GLU A 18 7.65 66.21 29.26
CA GLU A 18 8.93 66.65 28.67
C GLU A 18 10.05 65.61 28.77
N LYS A 19 9.94 64.67 29.73
CA LYS A 19 10.90 63.58 29.92
C LYS A 19 10.59 62.33 29.08
N GLY A 20 9.44 62.31 28.39
CA GLY A 20 8.93 61.13 27.69
C GLY A 20 8.42 60.06 28.65
N GLU A 21 7.12 59.80 28.65
CA GLU A 21 6.50 58.74 29.45
C GLU A 21 6.11 57.55 28.57
N LYS A 22 6.38 56.33 29.04
CA LYS A 22 6.01 55.12 28.31
C LYS A 22 4.50 54.90 28.41
N SER A 23 3.82 54.87 27.27
CA SER A 23 2.40 54.54 27.15
C SER A 23 2.22 53.20 26.44
N GLU A 24 1.34 52.33 26.96
CA GLU A 24 0.96 51.07 26.30
C GLU A 24 -0.38 51.28 25.58
N ILE A 25 -0.39 51.07 24.26
CA ILE A 25 -1.59 51.17 23.43
C ILE A 25 -1.95 49.77 22.93
N ARG A 26 -3.22 49.38 23.07
CA ARG A 26 -3.72 48.10 22.58
C ARG A 26 -4.44 48.30 21.25
N LEU A 27 -3.87 47.70 20.22
CA LEU A 27 -4.41 47.68 18.87
C LEU A 27 -4.87 46.24 18.58
N SER A 28 -6.09 46.10 18.06
CA SER A 28 -6.65 44.80 17.70
C SER A 28 -6.72 44.70 16.18
N PHE A 29 -6.05 43.70 15.62
CA PHE A 29 -6.02 43.47 14.17
C PHE A 29 -6.66 42.13 13.83
N THR A 30 -7.33 42.09 12.67
CA THR A 30 -7.91 40.88 12.08
C THR A 30 -6.90 40.12 11.22
N VAL A 31 -5.78 40.76 10.85
CA VAL A 31 -4.73 40.20 9.97
C VAL A 31 -3.47 39.84 10.76
N ALA A 32 -2.76 38.81 10.30
CA ALA A 32 -1.54 38.32 10.97
C ALA A 32 -0.30 39.18 10.70
N ARG A 33 -0.19 39.82 9.52
CA ARG A 33 0.89 40.75 9.21
C ARG A 33 0.34 42.16 9.28
N VAL A 34 0.94 42.98 10.14
CA VAL A 34 0.51 44.36 10.35
C VAL A 34 1.69 45.26 10.01
N LYS A 35 1.40 46.30 9.22
CA LYS A 35 2.31 47.38 8.88
C LYS A 35 1.46 48.64 8.83
N LEU A 36 1.66 49.55 9.77
CA LEU A 36 0.84 50.76 9.90
C LEU A 36 1.71 51.98 10.17
N GLY A 37 1.33 53.10 9.55
CA GLY A 37 1.93 54.41 9.79
C GLY A 37 1.18 55.12 10.91
N CYS A 38 1.92 55.58 11.92
CA CYS A 38 1.37 56.34 13.02
C CYS A 38 2.01 57.73 13.09
N THR A 39 1.23 58.70 13.56
CA THR A 39 1.68 60.05 13.88
C THR A 39 1.35 60.38 15.33
N VAL A 40 2.34 60.85 16.09
CA VAL A 40 2.14 61.40 17.45
C VAL A 40 2.19 62.91 17.37
N SER A 41 1.16 63.57 17.88
CA SER A 41 1.12 65.02 18.04
C SER A 41 1.14 65.36 19.53
N CYS A 42 2.17 66.07 20.00
CA CYS A 42 2.20 66.64 21.35
C CYS A 42 2.38 68.17 21.27
N GLY A 43 1.32 68.93 21.49
CA GLY A 43 1.35 70.39 21.30
C GLY A 43 1.65 70.75 19.85
N SER A 44 2.79 71.39 19.58
CA SER A 44 3.23 71.80 18.24
C SER A 44 4.20 70.83 17.57
N THR A 45 4.59 69.74 18.23
CA THR A 45 5.51 68.74 17.67
C THR A 45 4.73 67.53 17.16
N THR A 46 4.97 67.19 15.90
CA THR A 46 4.42 66.01 15.23
C THR A 46 5.56 65.10 14.81
N THR A 47 5.49 63.84 15.21
CA THR A 47 6.45 62.80 14.83
C THR A 47 5.74 61.64 14.15
N GLU A 48 6.34 61.13 13.07
CA GLU A 48 5.83 59.98 12.33
C GLU A 48 6.67 58.76 12.66
N PHE A 49 6.02 57.62 12.84
CA PHE A 49 6.67 56.33 13.11
C PHE A 49 5.87 55.20 12.50
N GLU A 50 6.55 54.10 12.21
CA GLU A 50 5.93 52.92 11.60
C GLU A 50 5.91 51.76 12.60
N VAL A 51 4.77 51.08 12.71
CA VAL A 51 4.62 49.87 13.51
C VAL A 51 4.45 48.69 12.56
N ALA A 52 5.44 47.81 12.54
CA ALA A 52 5.40 46.59 11.74
C ALA A 52 5.62 45.36 12.64
N GLY A 53 4.83 44.31 12.43
CA GLY A 53 4.92 43.10 13.23
C GLY A 53 4.09 41.93 12.67
N ILE A 54 4.37 40.74 13.19
CA ILE A 54 3.63 39.51 12.89
C ILE A 54 2.91 39.10 14.18
N LEU A 55 1.58 39.07 14.14
CA LEU A 55 0.71 38.66 15.23
C LEU A 55 0.45 37.16 15.16
N ASN A 56 0.50 36.49 16.32
CA ASN A 56 0.12 35.09 16.44
C ASN A 56 -1.40 34.97 16.45
N TRP A 57 -1.94 34.07 15.62
CA TRP A 57 -3.37 33.81 15.55
C TRP A 57 -3.83 32.99 16.76
N VAL A 58 -4.74 33.55 17.56
CA VAL A 58 -5.25 32.90 18.80
C VAL A 58 -6.71 32.43 18.65
N ARG A 59 -7.40 32.69 17.52
CA ARG A 59 -8.77 32.17 17.34
C ARG A 59 -8.73 30.65 17.19
N THR A 60 -9.38 29.96 18.13
CA THR A 60 -9.51 28.49 18.13
C THR A 60 -10.32 28.05 16.91
N ILE A 61 -9.72 27.21 16.06
CA ILE A 61 -10.33 26.63 14.85
C ILE A 61 -11.73 26.06 15.13
N ARG A 62 -11.93 25.52 16.34
CA ARG A 62 -13.20 24.98 16.82
C ARG A 62 -14.34 26.00 16.83
N GLU A 63 -14.09 27.23 17.26
CA GLU A 63 -15.14 28.26 17.32
C GLU A 63 -15.48 28.78 15.91
N SER A 64 -14.48 28.88 15.03
CA SER A 64 -14.71 29.20 13.61
C SER A 64 -15.52 28.11 12.91
N MET A 65 -15.17 26.84 13.09
CA MET A 65 -15.93 25.70 12.56
C MET A 65 -17.36 25.65 13.11
N ARG A 66 -17.55 25.99 14.40
CA ARG A 66 -18.88 26.00 15.03
C ARG A 66 -19.80 27.10 14.46
N ARG A 67 -19.26 28.27 14.14
CA ARG A 67 -20.02 29.37 13.50
C ARG A 67 -20.36 29.04 12.04
N ILE A 68 -19.43 28.42 11.31
CA ILE A 68 -19.69 27.92 9.94
C ILE A 68 -20.78 26.85 9.95
N ALA A 69 -20.71 25.87 10.85
CA ALA A 69 -21.71 24.81 10.99
C ALA A 69 -23.09 25.33 11.42
N LYS A 70 -23.16 26.53 12.02
CA LYS A 70 -24.40 27.18 12.45
C LYS A 70 -25.01 28.14 11.43
N GLY A 71 -24.34 28.40 10.31
CA GLY A 71 -24.89 29.22 9.22
C GLY A 71 -25.10 30.71 9.56
N GLU A 72 -24.48 31.23 10.62
CA GLU A 72 -24.52 32.65 10.99
C GLU A 72 -23.52 33.43 10.14
N THR A 73 -23.77 33.54 8.83
CA THR A 73 -22.94 34.33 7.90
C THR A 73 -23.62 35.67 7.63
N THR A 74 -23.43 36.63 8.53
CA THR A 74 -23.61 38.05 8.19
C THR A 74 -22.28 38.62 7.72
N VAL A 75 -22.17 38.78 6.40
CA VAL A 75 -21.48 39.86 5.68
C VAL A 75 -20.05 40.19 6.17
N GLU A 76 -19.07 39.85 5.31
CA GLU A 76 -17.69 40.41 5.29
C GLU A 76 -16.71 40.03 6.42
N GLU A 77 -16.48 38.74 6.66
CA GLU A 77 -15.12 38.32 7.02
C GLU A 77 -14.66 37.32 5.95
N GLU A 78 -13.70 37.74 5.13
CA GLU A 78 -12.86 36.86 4.32
C GLU A 78 -12.48 35.67 5.21
N ILE A 79 -13.11 34.54 4.95
CA ILE A 79 -12.69 33.28 5.53
C ILE A 79 -11.35 32.99 4.86
N VAL A 80 -10.27 33.45 5.46
CA VAL A 80 -8.91 33.00 5.14
C VAL A 80 -8.85 31.56 5.67
N LEU A 81 -9.49 30.64 4.94
CA LEU A 81 -9.25 29.23 5.13
C LEU A 81 -7.73 29.05 5.01
N PRO A 82 -7.06 28.38 5.97
CA PRO A 82 -5.65 28.08 5.83
C PRO A 82 -5.44 27.40 4.49
N ASP A 83 -4.42 27.84 3.74
CA ASP A 83 -4.13 27.50 2.34
C ASP A 83 -4.28 25.99 2.04
N PHE A 84 -5.53 25.57 1.78
CA PHE A 84 -5.85 24.21 1.37
C PHE A 84 -5.42 23.98 -0.08
N GLY A 85 -5.20 25.05 -0.87
CA GLY A 85 -4.73 24.93 -2.24
C GLY A 85 -3.36 24.23 -2.30
N HIS A 86 -2.39 24.73 -1.54
CA HIS A 86 -1.04 24.15 -1.52
C HIS A 86 -0.98 22.73 -0.91
N ILE A 87 -1.78 22.49 0.12
CA ILE A 87 -1.87 21.19 0.78
C ILE A 87 -2.57 20.16 -0.11
N LEU A 88 -3.65 20.56 -0.80
CA LEU A 88 -4.37 19.68 -1.72
C LEU A 88 -3.54 19.38 -2.97
N ASP A 89 -2.77 20.32 -3.52
CA ASP A 89 -1.86 20.02 -4.63
C ASP A 89 -0.82 18.96 -4.26
N THR A 90 -0.29 19.02 -3.04
CA THR A 90 0.68 18.03 -2.55
C THR A 90 0.03 16.65 -2.36
N ILE A 91 -1.23 16.60 -1.92
CA ILE A 91 -2.03 15.37 -1.76
C ILE A 91 -2.45 14.79 -3.12
N ILE A 92 -2.91 15.64 -4.04
CA ILE A 92 -3.37 15.27 -5.39
C ILE A 92 -2.20 14.80 -6.26
N SER A 93 -1.03 15.46 -6.16
CA SER A 93 0.20 15.04 -6.84
C SER A 93 0.66 13.67 -6.34
N SER A 94 0.64 13.44 -5.02
CA SER A 94 0.98 12.15 -4.40
C SER A 94 -0.06 11.06 -4.65
N TYR A 95 -1.30 11.40 -5.00
CA TYR A 95 -2.34 10.41 -5.27
C TYR A 95 -2.00 9.51 -6.46
N ARG A 96 -1.29 10.03 -7.48
CA ARG A 96 -0.85 9.22 -8.63
C ARG A 96 0.10 8.09 -8.23
N THR A 97 1.05 8.36 -7.33
CA THR A 97 2.00 7.34 -6.88
C THR A 97 1.32 6.33 -5.97
N VAL A 98 0.41 6.77 -5.10
CA VAL A 98 -0.40 5.89 -4.24
C VAL A 98 -1.30 4.96 -5.07
N MET A 99 -1.96 5.47 -6.11
CA MET A 99 -2.78 4.63 -6.98
C MET A 99 -1.94 3.60 -7.75
N LEU A 100 -0.75 3.98 -8.22
CA LEU A 100 0.15 3.05 -8.90
C LEU A 100 0.67 1.95 -7.97
N THR A 101 1.00 2.26 -6.72
CA THR A 101 1.47 1.26 -5.75
C THR A 101 0.35 0.31 -5.33
N VAL A 102 -0.85 0.82 -5.09
CA VAL A 102 -2.04 0.00 -4.79
C VAL A 102 -2.37 -0.92 -5.96
N ALA A 103 -2.40 -0.39 -7.19
CA ALA A 103 -2.63 -1.20 -8.40
C ALA A 103 -1.56 -2.29 -8.56
N GLY A 104 -0.28 -1.96 -8.36
CA GLY A 104 0.82 -2.92 -8.42
C GLY A 104 0.70 -4.02 -7.37
N PHE A 105 0.31 -3.68 -6.15
CA PHE A 105 0.10 -4.65 -5.07
C PHE A 105 -1.05 -5.61 -5.38
N VAL A 106 -2.20 -5.10 -5.85
CA VAL A 106 -3.32 -5.94 -6.28
C VAL A 106 -2.92 -6.86 -7.43
N MET A 107 -2.20 -6.35 -8.42
CA MET A 107 -1.69 -7.15 -9.55
C MET A 107 -0.74 -8.26 -9.07
N ALA A 108 0.16 -7.97 -8.13
CA ALA A 108 1.07 -8.97 -7.56
C ALA A 108 0.31 -10.08 -6.83
N LEU A 109 -0.75 -9.74 -6.07
CA LEU A 109 -1.59 -10.73 -5.41
C LEU A 109 -2.36 -11.60 -6.41
N VAL A 110 -2.92 -11.00 -7.47
CA VAL A 110 -3.64 -11.74 -8.52
C VAL A 110 -2.70 -12.67 -9.27
N LEU A 111 -1.53 -12.18 -9.68
CA LEU A 111 -0.51 -12.99 -10.35
C LEU A 111 -0.01 -14.12 -9.45
N GLY A 112 0.25 -13.83 -8.17
CA GLY A 112 0.64 -14.82 -7.17
C GLY A 112 -0.44 -15.89 -6.98
N TYR A 113 -1.71 -15.49 -6.88
CA TYR A 113 -2.84 -16.41 -6.75
C TYR A 113 -3.00 -17.31 -7.98
N ILE A 114 -2.94 -16.74 -9.18
CA ILE A 114 -3.02 -17.50 -10.44
C ILE A 114 -1.84 -18.48 -10.53
N PHE A 115 -0.62 -18.03 -10.17
CA PHE A 115 0.57 -18.88 -10.18
C PHE A 115 0.46 -20.02 -9.17
N LEU A 116 0.00 -19.75 -7.94
CA LEU A 116 -0.22 -20.78 -6.94
C LEU A 116 -1.30 -21.78 -7.38
N TRP A 117 -2.37 -21.32 -8.02
CA TRP A 117 -3.44 -22.20 -8.49
C TRP A 117 -3.03 -23.04 -9.70
N ALA A 118 -2.37 -22.42 -10.69
CA ALA A 118 -1.93 -23.08 -11.91
C ALA A 118 -0.67 -23.95 -11.73
N CYS A 119 0.34 -23.43 -11.02
CA CYS A 119 1.60 -24.15 -10.77
C CYS A 119 1.55 -25.00 -9.52
N GLY A 120 0.87 -24.60 -8.44
CA GLY A 120 0.83 -25.38 -7.19
C GLY A 120 0.21 -26.76 -7.38
N LEU A 121 -0.90 -26.87 -8.12
CA LEU A 121 -1.49 -28.18 -8.43
C LEU A 121 -0.58 -29.04 -9.31
N ARG A 122 0.11 -28.44 -10.28
CA ARG A 122 1.06 -29.15 -11.16
C ARG A 122 2.32 -29.61 -10.41
N ILE A 123 2.85 -28.77 -9.53
CA ILE A 123 4.03 -29.07 -8.72
C ILE A 123 3.70 -30.13 -7.66
N MET A 124 2.50 -30.16 -7.09
CA MET A 124 2.09 -31.21 -6.15
C MET A 124 1.80 -32.54 -6.85
N ILE A 125 1.18 -32.52 -8.04
CA ILE A 125 0.84 -33.74 -8.80
C ILE A 125 2.08 -34.37 -9.45
N SER A 126 3.08 -33.57 -9.85
CA SER A 126 4.30 -34.05 -10.52
C SER A 126 5.09 -35.11 -9.70
N PRO A 127 5.49 -34.87 -8.43
CA PRO A 127 6.24 -35.85 -7.65
C PRO A 127 5.36 -37.05 -7.30
N LEU A 128 4.06 -36.87 -7.09
CA LEU A 128 3.14 -37.96 -6.80
C LEU A 128 3.01 -38.91 -8.01
N ARG A 129 2.86 -38.36 -9.23
CA ARG A 129 2.85 -39.16 -10.47
C ARG A 129 4.18 -39.85 -10.70
N PHE A 130 5.29 -39.14 -10.50
CA PHE A 130 6.62 -39.73 -10.68
C PHE A 130 6.88 -40.88 -9.69
N ALA A 131 6.53 -40.70 -8.42
CA ALA A 131 6.62 -41.74 -7.40
C ALA A 131 5.70 -42.93 -7.71
N PHE A 132 4.48 -42.67 -8.16
CA PHE A 132 3.53 -43.72 -8.54
C PHE A 132 4.00 -44.55 -9.74
N GLU A 133 4.48 -43.90 -10.81
CA GLU A 133 5.07 -44.57 -11.98
C GLU A 133 6.33 -45.36 -11.60
N LEU A 134 7.16 -44.84 -10.70
CA LEU A 134 8.35 -45.54 -10.24
C LEU A 134 7.99 -46.78 -9.41
N LEU A 135 7.01 -46.68 -8.51
CA LEU A 135 6.51 -47.82 -7.70
C LEU A 135 5.81 -48.87 -8.56
N LEU A 136 4.97 -48.47 -9.51
CA LEU A 136 4.35 -49.40 -10.45
C LEU A 136 5.40 -50.03 -11.38
N GLY A 137 6.38 -49.25 -11.85
CA GLY A 137 7.49 -49.75 -12.66
C GLY A 137 8.30 -50.82 -11.93
N THR A 138 8.67 -50.59 -10.66
CA THR A 138 9.44 -51.56 -9.88
C THR A 138 8.66 -52.84 -9.56
N ALA A 139 7.33 -52.80 -9.47
CA ALA A 139 6.51 -53.99 -9.25
C ALA A 139 6.14 -54.74 -10.54
N ILE A 140 5.79 -54.00 -11.60
CA ILE A 140 5.31 -54.56 -12.87
C ILE A 140 6.45 -55.16 -13.69
N VAL A 141 7.62 -54.52 -13.75
CA VAL A 141 8.78 -55.00 -14.53
C VAL A 141 9.24 -56.40 -14.09
N PRO A 142 9.51 -56.69 -12.79
CA PRO A 142 9.92 -58.03 -12.39
C PRO A 142 8.80 -59.06 -12.58
N PHE A 143 7.53 -58.67 -12.38
CA PHE A 143 6.39 -59.54 -12.64
C PHE A 143 6.30 -59.94 -14.12
N GLN A 144 6.48 -58.98 -15.04
CA GLN A 144 6.50 -59.25 -16.48
C GLN A 144 7.67 -60.14 -16.90
N ILE A 145 8.86 -59.91 -16.34
CA ILE A 145 10.05 -60.72 -16.62
C ILE A 145 9.85 -62.16 -16.11
N ALA A 146 9.40 -62.32 -14.87
CA ALA A 146 9.10 -63.63 -14.29
C ALA A 146 8.05 -64.39 -15.13
N ASN A 147 7.00 -63.70 -15.58
CA ASN A 147 5.97 -64.30 -16.42
C ASN A 147 6.46 -64.65 -17.84
N ARG A 148 7.45 -63.94 -18.40
CA ARG A 148 8.11 -64.38 -19.66
C ARG A 148 8.93 -65.65 -19.44
N ILE A 149 9.76 -65.68 -18.40
CA ILE A 149 10.61 -66.84 -18.06
C ILE A 149 9.74 -68.06 -17.79
N PHE A 150 8.66 -67.91 -17.01
CA PHE A 150 7.74 -68.99 -16.71
C PHE A 150 7.07 -69.57 -17.98
N ARG A 151 6.61 -68.70 -18.89
CA ARG A 151 6.03 -69.13 -20.18
C ARG A 151 7.05 -69.83 -21.08
N GLU A 152 8.31 -69.42 -21.06
CA GLU A 152 9.37 -70.12 -21.79
C GLU A 152 9.71 -71.47 -21.17
N ALA A 153 9.78 -71.56 -19.83
CA ALA A 153 9.99 -72.81 -19.12
C ALA A 153 8.86 -73.82 -19.38
N LEU A 154 7.60 -73.37 -19.39
CA LEU A 154 6.45 -74.19 -19.75
C LEU A 154 6.54 -74.70 -21.19
N ARG A 155 6.88 -73.84 -22.16
CA ARG A 155 7.08 -74.25 -23.56
C ARG A 155 8.20 -75.30 -23.68
N ARG A 156 9.30 -75.16 -22.94
CA ARG A 156 10.38 -76.17 -22.92
C ARG A 156 9.91 -77.49 -22.33
N ARG A 157 9.16 -77.47 -21.22
CA ARG A 157 8.58 -78.71 -20.63
C ARG A 157 7.60 -79.39 -21.58
N GLN A 158 6.73 -78.63 -22.23
CA GLN A 158 5.76 -79.18 -23.19
C GLN A 158 6.47 -79.83 -24.38
N LYS A 159 7.51 -79.20 -24.94
CA LYS A 159 8.35 -79.81 -25.98
C LYS A 159 9.04 -81.08 -25.50
N SER A 160 9.59 -81.08 -24.29
CA SER A 160 10.24 -82.25 -23.70
C SER A 160 9.26 -83.43 -23.52
N CYS A 161 8.06 -83.18 -23.01
CA CYS A 161 7.00 -84.19 -22.90
C CYS A 161 6.55 -84.72 -24.27
N HIS A 162 6.41 -83.85 -25.27
CA HIS A 162 6.10 -84.27 -26.63
C HIS A 162 7.21 -85.17 -27.21
N ASN A 163 8.47 -84.78 -27.02
CA ASN A 163 9.60 -85.57 -27.54
C ASN A 163 9.73 -86.92 -26.81
N TRP A 164 9.52 -86.94 -25.50
CA TRP A 164 9.47 -88.17 -24.69
C TRP A 164 8.36 -89.13 -25.15
N ASN A 165 7.15 -88.61 -25.40
CA ASN A 165 6.04 -89.42 -25.93
C ASN A 165 6.32 -89.96 -27.33
N ALA A 166 7.04 -89.21 -28.17
CA ALA A 166 7.48 -89.70 -29.48
C ALA A 166 8.50 -90.85 -29.34
N HIS A 167 9.48 -90.72 -28.44
CA HIS A 167 10.44 -91.78 -28.14
C HIS A 167 9.79 -93.04 -27.55
N ILE A 168 8.83 -92.92 -26.64
CA ILE A 168 8.10 -94.07 -26.08
C ILE A 168 7.29 -94.79 -27.17
N LYS A 169 6.64 -94.05 -28.09
CA LYS A 169 5.93 -94.68 -29.22
C LYS A 169 6.87 -95.49 -30.11
N GLN A 170 8.08 -95.00 -30.38
CA GLN A 170 9.10 -95.73 -31.13
C GLN A 170 9.56 -97.01 -30.41
N LEU A 171 9.73 -96.94 -29.09
CA LEU A 171 10.13 -98.12 -28.28
C LEU A 171 9.01 -99.18 -28.19
N LYS A 172 7.74 -98.76 -28.13
CA LYS A 172 6.60 -99.69 -28.10
C LYS A 172 6.38 -100.43 -29.43
N PHE A 173 6.95 -99.91 -30.53
CA PHE A 173 6.91 -100.53 -31.85
C PHE A 173 8.12 -101.41 -32.18
N ARG A 174 9.07 -101.64 -31.25
CA ARG A 174 10.04 -102.74 -31.41
C ARG A 174 9.36 -104.06 -31.02
N PRO A 175 9.08 -104.97 -31.97
CA PRO A 175 8.64 -106.31 -31.60
C PRO A 175 9.74 -107.00 -30.80
N TYR A 176 9.34 -107.60 -29.69
CA TYR A 176 10.17 -108.47 -28.87
C TYR A 176 10.45 -109.73 -29.71
N TYR A 177 11.55 -109.71 -30.46
CA TYR A 177 12.04 -110.92 -31.12
C TYR A 177 12.78 -111.75 -30.07
N SER A 178 12.18 -112.89 -29.78
CA SER A 178 12.78 -114.00 -29.04
C SER A 178 13.86 -114.70 -29.87
#